data_AF-A0AA44S5L8-F1
#
_entry.id   AF-A0AA44S5L8-F1
#
_cell.length_a   1.000
_cell.length_b   1.000
_cell.length_c   1.000
_cell.angle_alpha   90.00
_cell.angle_beta   90.00
_cell.angle_gamma   90.00
#
_symmetry.space_group_name_H-M   'P 1'
#
loop_
_entity.id
_entity.type
_entity.pdbx_description
1 polymer ?
#
loop_
_entity_poly.entity_id
_entity_poly.type
_entity_poly.pdbx_seq_one_letter_code
_entity_poly.pdbx_strand_id
1 'polypeptide(L)' 'LDAILTHVSQIQAVDVTGVQATDNPLKDVNVTRPDETVPCLTQRQVLDQAPDAVDGRFAVPQILGDE' A
#
# COMPACT_ATOMS: atom_id res chain seq x y z
N LEU A 1 -24.41 1.03 -1.88
CA LEU A 1 -23.51 0.00 -2.43
C LEU A 1 -24.12 -0.60 -3.70
N ASP A 2 -25.39 -1.00 -3.66
CA ASP A 2 -26.11 -1.62 -4.78
C ASP A 2 -26.01 -0.86 -6.11
N ALA A 3 -26.23 0.46 -6.11
CA ALA A 3 -26.11 1.28 -7.32
C ALA A 3 -24.72 1.22 -7.98
N ILE A 4 -23.65 1.11 -7.19
CA ILE A 4 -22.26 0.99 -7.70
C ILE A 4 -22.08 -0.39 -8.34
N LEU A 5 -22.56 -1.44 -7.68
CA LEU A 5 -22.48 -2.81 -8.21
C LEU A 5 -23.26 -2.94 -9.52
N THR A 6 -24.47 -2.38 -9.59
CA THR A 6 -25.28 -2.36 -10.81
C THR A 6 -24.58 -1.65 -11.97
N HIS A 7 -23.88 -0.55 -11.71
CA HIS A 7 -23.14 0.17 -12.76
C HIS A 7 -21.92 -0.64 -13.24
N VAL A 8 -21.16 -1.24 -12.33
CA VAL A 8 -19.98 -2.06 -12.67
C VAL A 8 -20.37 -3.32 -13.44
N SER A 9 -21.54 -3.93 -13.19
CA SER A 9 -22.01 -5.11 -13.92
C SER A 9 -22.08 -4.91 -15.44
N GLN A 10 -22.15 -3.67 -15.95
CA GLN A 10 -22.15 -3.38 -17.38
C GLN A 10 -20.91 -3.90 -18.11
N ILE A 11 -19.75 -3.99 -17.44
CA ILE A 11 -18.51 -4.47 -18.04
C ILE A 11 -18.54 -5.96 -18.40
N GLN A 12 -19.46 -6.74 -17.80
CA GLN A 12 -19.62 -8.18 -18.08
C GLN A 12 -20.11 -8.46 -19.51
N ALA A 13 -20.62 -7.45 -20.21
CA ALA A 13 -21.05 -7.57 -21.60
C ALA A 13 -19.88 -7.71 -22.60
N VAL A 14 -18.64 -7.46 -22.16
CA VAL A 14 -17.45 -7.55 -23.01
C VAL A 14 -16.84 -8.95 -22.90
N ASP A 15 -16.71 -9.65 -24.03
CA ASP A 15 -16.00 -10.93 -24.09
C ASP A 15 -14.49 -10.72 -23.95
N VAL A 16 -13.92 -11.34 -22.92
CA VAL A 16 -12.48 -11.31 -22.61
C VAL A 16 -11.84 -12.70 -22.77
N THR A 17 -12.53 -13.63 -23.43
CA THR A 17 -12.02 -14.97 -23.70
C THR A 17 -10.69 -14.87 -24.46
N GLY A 18 -9.62 -15.42 -23.87
CA GLY A 18 -8.28 -15.39 -24.45
C GLY A 18 -7.52 -14.07 -24.31
N VAL A 19 -8.10 -13.06 -23.63
CA VAL A 19 -7.41 -11.80 -23.33
C VAL A 19 -6.59 -11.96 -22.05
N GLN A 20 -5.28 -11.74 -22.14
CA GLN A 20 -4.43 -11.68 -20.95
C GLN A 20 -4.76 -10.41 -20.15
N ALA A 21 -4.95 -10.56 -18.85
CA ALA A 21 -5.12 -9.42 -17.95
C ALA A 21 -3.89 -8.50 -18.03
N THR A 22 -4.13 -7.20 -18.19
CA THR A 22 -3.06 -6.19 -18.10
C THR A 22 -2.78 -5.91 -16.63
N ASP A 23 -1.54 -6.15 -16.20
CA ASP A 23 -1.06 -5.90 -14.84
C ASP A 23 -0.50 -4.46 -14.70
N ASN A 24 0.48 -4.12 -15.53
CA ASN A 24 1.13 -2.83 -15.63
C ASN A 24 1.13 -2.41 -17.11
N PRO A 25 0.69 -1.20 -17.46
CA PRO A 25 0.79 -0.70 -18.83
C PRO A 25 2.24 -0.49 -19.29
N LEU A 26 3.19 -0.41 -18.36
CA LEU A 26 4.63 -0.28 -18.64
C LEU A 26 5.28 -1.65 -18.79
N LYS A 27 6.28 -1.73 -19.67
CA LYS A 27 6.98 -2.99 -20.00
C LYS A 27 8.19 -3.26 -19.12
N ASP A 28 8.46 -2.40 -18.14
CA ASP A 28 9.65 -2.49 -17.31
C ASP A 28 9.56 -3.72 -16.39
N VAL A 29 10.54 -4.59 -16.52
CA VAL A 29 10.65 -5.83 -15.76
C VAL A 29 12.02 -5.87 -15.08
N ASN A 30 12.08 -6.52 -13.92
CA ASN A 30 13.31 -6.65 -13.14
C ASN A 30 13.96 -5.31 -12.75
N VAL A 31 13.13 -4.32 -12.41
CA VAL A 31 13.62 -3.03 -11.91
C VAL A 31 14.19 -3.23 -10.50
N THR A 32 15.51 -3.25 -10.39
CA THR A 32 16.22 -3.42 -9.12
C THR A 32 16.87 -2.13 -8.65
N ARG A 33 16.91 -1.92 -7.34
CA ARG A 33 17.69 -0.85 -6.71
C ARG A 33 19.11 -1.37 -6.39
N PRO A 34 20.18 -0.60 -6.64
CA PRO A 34 21.52 -0.91 -6.14
C PRO A 34 21.54 -1.12 -4.63
N ASP A 35 22.44 -1.98 -4.15
CA ASP A 35 22.63 -2.23 -2.72
C ASP A 35 23.62 -1.22 -2.14
N GLU A 36 23.14 0.02 -1.97
CA GLU A 36 23.94 1.14 -1.48
C GLU A 36 23.24 1.83 -0.30
N THR A 37 24.02 2.24 0.70
CA THR A 37 23.50 3.00 1.84
C THR A 37 23.16 4.43 1.43
N VAL A 38 21.95 4.87 1.76
CA VAL A 38 21.50 6.25 1.56
C VAL A 38 21.17 6.91 2.91
N PRO A 39 21.32 8.25 3.05
CA PRO A 39 20.93 8.94 4.26
C PRO A 39 19.46 8.68 4.62
N CYS A 40 19.22 8.21 5.85
CA CYS A 40 17.87 8.02 6.37
C CYS A 40 17.24 9.36 6.79
N LEU A 41 15.91 9.37 6.92
CA LEU A 41 15.20 10.45 7.59
C LEU A 41 15.67 10.60 9.04
N THR A 42 15.70 11.85 9.53
CA THR A 42 15.97 12.10 10.95
C THR A 42 14.81 11.59 11.81
N GLN A 43 15.06 11.21 13.07
CA GLN A 43 14.02 10.76 14.00
C GLN A 43 12.86 11.75 14.10
N ARG A 44 13.15 13.06 14.09
CA ARG A 44 12.14 14.12 14.09
C ARG A 44 11.26 14.08 12.83
N GLN A 45 11.85 13.89 11.65
CA GLN A 45 11.08 13.79 10.40
C GLN A 45 10.19 12.55 10.36
N VAL A 46 10.67 11.43 10.92
CA VAL A 46 9.90 10.19 11.00
C VAL A 46 8.68 10.32 11.93
N LEU A 47 8.85 11.02 13.06
CA LEU A 47 7.82 11.13 14.09
C LEU A 47 6.88 12.34 13.91
N ASP A 48 7.12 13.20 12.91
CA ASP A 48 6.37 14.44 12.70
C ASP A 48 4.86 14.20 12.49
N GLN A 49 4.50 13.04 11.94
CA GLN A 49 3.11 12.63 11.69
C GLN A 49 2.67 11.47 12.57
N ALA A 50 3.44 11.14 13.62
CA ALA A 50 3.06 10.11 14.57
C ALA A 50 1.82 10.58 15.35
N PRO A 51 0.73 9.77 15.40
CA PRO A 51 -0.42 10.11 16.23
C PRO A 51 -0.07 10.28 17.72
N ASP A 52 0.88 9.48 18.20
CA ASP A 52 1.48 9.61 19.52
C ASP A 52 2.95 9.17 19.47
N ALA A 53 3.83 9.99 20.07
CA ALA A 53 5.26 9.79 20.08
C ALA A 53 5.81 9.93 21.51
N VAL A 54 6.46 8.88 21.99
CA VAL A 54 7.03 8.82 23.35
C VAL A 54 8.48 8.39 23.24
N ASP A 55 9.39 9.12 23.89
CA ASP A 55 10.83 8.84 23.93
C ASP A 55 11.48 8.58 22.55
N GLY A 56 11.02 9.32 21.53
CA GLY A 56 11.52 9.19 20.17
C GLY A 56 11.07 7.91 19.46
N ARG A 57 9.91 7.35 19.84
CA ARG A 57 9.30 6.13 19.28
C ARG A 57 7.82 6.37 19.02
N PHE A 58 7.23 5.58 18.12
CA PHE A 58 5.77 5.52 18.00
C PHE A 58 5.20 4.82 19.23
N ALA A 59 4.24 5.46 19.89
CA ALA A 59 3.53 4.81 20.98
C ALA A 59 2.45 3.88 20.42
N VAL A 60 2.32 2.69 21.01
CA VAL A 60 1.26 1.73 20.68
C VAL A 60 0.65 1.20 21.98
N PRO A 61 -0.67 0.96 22.03
CA PRO A 61 -1.28 0.24 23.14
C PRO A 61 -0.64 -1.14 23.26
N GLN A 62 -0.16 -1.47 24.46
CA GLN A 62 0.34 -2.81 24.73
C GLN A 62 -0.86 -3.76 24.82
N ILE A 63 -0.89 -4.79 23.98
CA ILE A 63 -1.86 -5.88 24.10
C ILE A 63 -1.36 -6.80 25.22
N LEU A 64 -1.65 -6.47 26.48
CA LEU A 64 -1.62 -7.45 27.57
C LEU A 64 -2.94 -8.20 27.54
N GLY A 65 -2.92 -9.44 27.05
CA GLY A 65 -3.97 -10.39 27.36
C GLY A 65 -3.72 -10.90 28.77
N ASP A 66 -4.43 -10.34 29.74
CA ASP A 66 -4.68 -10.95 31.05
C ASP A 66 -6.12 -10.61 31.50
N GLU A 67 -7.09 -10.95 30.64
CA GLU A 67 -8.17 -11.95 30.83
C GLU A 67 -8.97 -12.10 29.53
#